data_AF-A0A959T9U9-F1
#
_entry.id   AF-A0A959T9U9-F1
#
_cell.length_a   1.000
_cell.length_b   1.000
_cell.length_c   1.000
_cell.angle_alpha   90.00
_cell.angle_beta   90.00
_cell.angle_gamma   90.00
#
_symmetry.space_group_name_H-M   'P 1'
#
loop_
_entity.id
_entity.type
_entity.pdbx_description
1 polymer ?
#
loop_
_entity_poly.entity_id
_entity_poly.type
_entity_poly.pdbx_seq_one_letter_code
_entity_poly.pdbx_strand_id
1 'polypeptide(L)' 'MGTDVTQGIRVEVRPRFEPAHSDVPQGRCIFSYRVRIVNEGPRPVKLLRRLWHIHDGLAPVREVVGPGVDGETPVIA' A
#
# COMPACT_ATOMS: atom_id res chain seq x y z
N MET A 1 8.43 -1.71 9.15
CA MET A 1 8.32 -0.60 8.18
C MET A 1 9.08 -1.03 6.94
N GLY A 2 8.41 -1.08 5.78
CA GLY A 2 9.06 -1.42 4.51
C GLY A 2 9.39 -0.14 3.75
N THR A 3 10.54 -0.09 3.11
CA THR A 3 10.91 0.98 2.18
C THR A 3 11.59 0.35 0.99
N ASP A 4 11.29 0.87 -0.20
CA ASP A 4 11.98 0.49 -1.43
C ASP A 4 12.09 1.69 -2.36
N VAL A 5 13.12 1.70 -3.20
CA VAL A 5 13.40 2.78 -4.15
C VAL A 5 13.59 2.19 -5.53
N THR A 6 12.76 2.59 -6.48
CA THR A 6 12.86 2.18 -7.88
C THR A 6 12.87 3.40 -8.77
N GLN A 7 13.92 3.57 -9.58
CA GLN A 7 14.04 4.66 -10.55
C GLN A 7 13.82 6.07 -9.93
N GLY A 8 14.33 6.27 -8.71
CA GLY A 8 14.16 7.53 -7.98
C GLY A 8 12.79 7.74 -7.33
N ILE A 9 11.90 6.75 -7.35
CA ILE A 9 10.64 6.78 -6.62
C ILE A 9 10.77 5.92 -5.37
N ARG A 10 10.72 6.57 -4.20
CA ARG A 10 10.71 5.91 -2.90
C ARG A 10 9.28 5.62 -2.48
N VAL A 11 9.01 4.39 -2.07
CA VAL A 11 7.74 4.00 -1.46
C VAL A 11 8.01 3.47 -0.05
N GLU A 12 7.39 4.11 0.94
CA GLU A 12 7.46 3.71 2.35
C GLU A 12 6.09 3.19 2.79
N VAL A 13 6.05 2.03 3.44
CA VAL A 13 4.81 1.42 3.94
C VAL A 13 4.92 1.14 5.44
N ARG A 14 3.92 1.64 6.18
CA ARG A 14 3.76 1.43 7.62
C ARG A 14 2.43 0.72 7.89
N PRO A 15 2.43 -0.61 8.05
CA PRO A 15 1.24 -1.33 8.48
C PRO A 15 0.99 -1.09 9.97
N ARG A 16 -0.28 -1.20 10.37
CA ARG A 16 -0.72 -1.11 11.76
C ARG A 16 -1.85 -2.11 12.00
N PHE A 17 -1.75 -2.88 13.06
CA PHE A 17 -2.84 -3.72 13.54
C PHE A 17 -3.89 -2.86 14.26
N GLU A 18 -5.17 -3.07 13.95
CA GLU A 18 -6.29 -2.33 14.51
C GLU A 18 -7.08 -3.22 15.50
N PRO A 19 -6.68 -3.27 16.79
CA PRO A 19 -7.27 -4.20 17.75
C PRO A 19 -8.75 -3.93 18.00
N ALA A 20 -9.17 -2.66 18.02
CA ALA A 20 -10.57 -2.26 18.22
C ALA A 20 -11.52 -2.73 17.11
N HIS A 21 -10.99 -3.11 15.94
CA HIS A 21 -11.76 -3.60 14.81
C HIS A 21 -11.53 -5.10 14.54
N SER A 22 -10.69 -5.75 15.35
CA SER A 22 -10.28 -7.14 15.17
C SER A 22 -10.98 -8.05 16.18
N ASP A 23 -11.19 -9.29 15.77
CA ASP A 23 -11.60 -10.40 16.62
C ASP A 23 -10.61 -11.55 16.42
N VAL A 24 -9.47 -11.46 17.12
CA VAL A 24 -8.36 -12.41 17.01
C VAL A 24 -8.79 -13.84 17.40
N PRO A 25 -9.59 -14.06 18.47
CA PRO A 25 -10.12 -15.39 18.77
C PRO A 25 -10.93 -16.03 17.64
N GLN A 26 -11.65 -15.22 16.84
CA GLN A 26 -12.38 -15.69 15.65
C GLN A 26 -11.52 -15.67 14.37
N GLY A 27 -10.21 -15.40 14.47
CA GLY A 27 -9.31 -15.34 13.32
C GLY A 27 -9.49 -14.13 12.42
N ARG A 28 -10.21 -13.08 12.86
CA ARG A 28 -10.45 -11.86 12.08
C ARG A 28 -9.51 -10.75 12.53
N CYS A 29 -8.45 -10.51 11.77
CA CYS A 29 -7.48 -9.45 12.04
C CYS A 29 -7.63 -8.30 11.03
N ILE A 30 -7.88 -7.10 11.52
CA ILE A 30 -7.94 -5.89 10.70
C ILE A 30 -6.61 -5.14 10.79
N PHE A 31 -6.09 -4.78 9.62
CA PHE A 31 -4.88 -3.97 9.49
C PHE A 31 -5.17 -2.72 8.67
N SER A 32 -4.66 -1.60 9.12
CA SER A 32 -4.53 -0.38 8.32
C SER A 32 -3.09 -0.24 7.83
N TYR A 33 -2.87 0.58 6.81
CA TYR A 33 -1.53 0.90 6.36
C TYR A 33 -1.44 2.36 5.92
N ARG A 34 -0.26 2.95 6.11
CA ARG A 34 0.09 4.25 5.54
C ARG A 34 1.16 4.05 4.48
N VAL A 35 0.85 4.45 3.24
CA VAL A 35 1.80 4.49 2.13
C VAL A 35 2.26 5.93 1.93
N ARG A 36 3.56 6.15 1.85
CA ARG A 36 4.16 7.42 1.44
C ARG A 36 4.95 7.18 0.17
N ILE A 37 4.66 7.96 -0.87
CA ILE A 37 5.36 7.91 -2.15
C ILE A 37 6.10 9.23 -2.31
N VAL A 38 7.40 9.17 -2.56
CA VAL A 38 8.27 10.34 -2.71
C VAL A 38 8.98 10.23 -4.06
N ASN A 39 8.89 11.28 -4.87
CA ASN A 39 9.71 11.42 -6.06
C ASN A 39 11.03 12.09 -5.66
N GLU A 40 12.13 11.36 -5.85
CA GLU A 40 13.50 11.83 -5.68
C GLU A 40 14.18 12.07 -7.04
N GLY A 41 13.43 11.86 -8.13
CA GLY A 41 13.86 12.09 -9.49
C GLY A 41 13.76 13.55 -9.91
N PRO A 42 14.42 13.93 -11.01
CA PRO A 42 14.48 15.31 -11.47
C PRO A 42 13.23 15.78 -12.23
N ARG A 43 12.25 14.90 -12.45
CA ARG A 43 11.04 15.18 -13.25
C ARG A 43 9.80 14.69 -12.49
N PRO A 44 8.69 15.43 -12.52
CA PRO A 44 7.44 14.98 -11.94
C PRO A 44 6.98 13.65 -12.55
N VAL A 45 6.36 12.81 -11.73
CA VAL A 45 5.77 11.53 -12.16
C VAL A 45 4.28 11.49 -11.83
N LYS A 46 3.50 10.70 -12.57
CA LYS A 46 2.07 10.51 -12.30
C LYS A 46 1.79 9.09 -11.87
N LEU A 47 1.12 8.92 -10.73
CA LEU A 47 0.63 7.62 -10.28
C LEU A 47 -0.62 7.25 -11.09
N LEU A 48 -0.51 6.20 -11.91
CA LEU A 48 -1.58 5.78 -12.81
C LEU A 48 -2.44 4.66 -12.23
N ARG A 49 -1.81 3.66 -11.61
CA ARG A 49 -2.46 2.44 -11.14
C ARG A 49 -1.73 1.85 -9.95
N ARG A 50 -2.45 1.04 -9.18
CA ARG A 50 -1.92 0.22 -8.10
C ARG A 50 -2.29 -1.25 -8.31
N LEU A 51 -1.41 -2.12 -7.83
CA LEU A 51 -1.60 -3.55 -7.74
C LEU A 51 -1.12 -3.98 -6.37
N TRP A 52 -2.01 -4.61 -5.58
CA TRP A 52 -1.66 -5.26 -4.33
C TRP A 52 -1.71 -6.77 -4.50
N HIS A 53 -0.63 -7.45 -4.12
CA HIS A 53 -0.63 -8.88 -3.86
C HIS A 53 -0.68 -9.08 -2.34
N ILE A 54 -1.81 -9.58 -1.84
CA ILE A 54 -2.07 -9.74 -0.43
C ILE A 54 -1.99 -11.23 -0.11
N HIS A 55 -0.99 -11.59 0.67
CA HIS A 55 -0.76 -12.95 1.15
C HIS A 55 -1.21 -13.03 2.61
N ASP A 56 -2.27 -13.80 2.85
CA ASP A 56 -2.66 -14.19 4.20
C ASP A 56 -2.08 -15.58 4.49
N GLY A 57 -1.76 -15.88 5.75
CA GLY A 57 -1.13 -17.15 6.12
C GLY A 57 -2.01 -18.37 5.89
N LEU A 58 -3.34 -18.19 5.91
CA LEU A 58 -4.32 -19.28 5.75
C LEU A 58 -5.27 -19.09 4.55
N ALA A 59 -5.21 -17.96 3.87
CA ALA A 59 -6.10 -17.67 2.75
C ALA A 59 -5.34 -17.68 1.41
N PRO A 60 -6.03 -17.93 0.29
CA PRO A 60 -5.46 -17.74 -1.04
C PRO A 60 -4.93 -16.31 -1.23
N VAL A 61 -3.90 -16.18 -2.07
CA VAL A 61 -3.38 -14.88 -2.48
C VAL A 61 -4.51 -14.07 -3.12
N ARG A 62 -4.67 -12.83 -2.67
CA ARG A 62 -5.64 -11.90 -3.22
C ARG A 62 -4.92 -10.83 -4.01
N GLU A 63 -5.42 -10.57 -5.22
CA GLU A 63 -4.96 -9.46 -6.03
C GLU A 63 -5.99 -8.33 -5.99
N VAL A 64 -5.53 -7.11 -5.74
CA VAL A 64 -6.36 -5.91 -5.84
C VAL A 64 -5.72 -4.96 -6.84
N VAL A 65 -6.37 -4.83 -7.99
CA VAL A 65 -5.97 -3.93 -9.07
C VAL A 65 -6.90 -2.72 -9.07
N GLY A 66 -6.36 -1.53 -9.28
CA GLY A 66 -7.20 -0.36 -9.49
C GLY A 66 -6.47 0.86 -10.05
N PRO A 67 -7.20 1.80 -10.67
CA PRO A 67 -6.65 3.08 -11.09
C PRO A 67 -6.29 3.91 -9.85
N GLY A 68 -5.18 4.64 -9.94
CA GLY A 68 -4.82 5.63 -8.95
C GLY A 68 -4.66 5.09 -7.52
N VAL A 69 -4.85 5.99 -6.55
CA VAL A 69 -4.98 5.74 -5.12
C VAL A 69 -6.13 6.59 -4.58
N ASP A 70 -7.02 6.00 -3.78
CA ASP A 70 -8.21 6.67 -3.23
C ASP A 70 -9.08 7.42 -4.24
N GLY A 71 -9.10 6.93 -5.50
CA GLY A 71 -9.86 7.54 -6.60
C GLY A 71 -9.10 8.61 -7.40
N GLU A 72 -7.88 8.94 -7.00
CA GLU A 72 -7.07 9.99 -7.62
C GLU A 72 -5.84 9.45 -8.35
N THR A 73 -5.36 10.18 -9.35
CA THR A 73 -4.09 9.90 -10.06
C THR A 73 -3.10 11.05 -9.84
N PRO A 74 -2.49 11.15 -8.64
CA PRO A 74 -1.69 12.31 -8.27
C PRO A 74 -0.43 12.43 -9.13
N VAL A 75 -0.04 13.68 -9.41
CA VAL A 75 1.29 14.03 -9.89
C VAL A 75 2.17 14.29 -8.67
N ILE A 76 3.30 13.60 -8.60
CA ILE A 76 4.29 13.71 -7.53
C ILE A 76 5.44 14.49 -8.13
N ALA A 77 5.65 15.71 -7.62
CA ALA A 77 6.68 16.64 -8.08
C ALA A 77 8.08 16.07 -7.83
#